data_AF-A0ABC8BSF9-F1
#
_entry.id   AF-A0ABC8BSF9-F1
#
_cell.length_a   1.000
_cell.length_b   1.000
_cell.length_c   1.000
_cell.angle_alpha   90.00
_cell.angle_beta   90.00
_cell.angle_gamma   90.00
#
_symmetry.space_group_name_H-M   'P 1'
#
loop_
_entity.id
_entity.type
_entity.pdbx_description
1 polymer ?
#
loop_
_entity_poly.entity_id
_entity_poly.type
_entity_poly.pdbx_seq_one_letter_code
_entity_poly.pdbx_strand_id
1 'polypeptide(L)'
;MRDARALLTPEGLGGVVATVTDNNPGMDEGTASRIVAEALKFVHAAAQFPTVRIAPSKVVDEGWHSLILHTELYATLCDGLGHFVHHYPERPDSGRYDEHVLTRTMATIEQAGYAPDVDLWTGPTKALVGVAARCQHTGCSSGSGCGTIRPGNCATHGGGGGGN
;
A
#
# COMPACT_ATOMS: atom_id res chain seq x y z
N MET A 1 -3.20 10.54 -18.38
CA MET A 1 -2.82 9.77 -17.17
C MET A 1 -3.49 10.42 -15.98
N ARG A 2 -4.14 9.63 -15.11
CA ARG A 2 -4.85 10.18 -13.94
C ARG A 2 -3.84 10.64 -12.88
N ASP A 3 -4.13 11.71 -12.15
CA ASP A 3 -3.35 12.09 -10.97
C ASP A 3 -3.92 11.38 -9.74
N ALA A 4 -3.10 10.58 -9.05
CA ALA A 4 -3.53 9.83 -7.87
C ALA A 4 -3.76 10.75 -6.67
N ARG A 5 -3.12 11.92 -6.62
CA ARG A 5 -3.29 12.89 -5.52
C ARG A 5 -4.72 13.40 -5.41
N ALA A 6 -5.45 13.43 -6.52
CA ALA A 6 -6.85 13.81 -6.57
C ALA A 6 -7.80 12.80 -5.90
N LEU A 7 -7.30 11.65 -5.44
CA LEU A 7 -8.06 10.72 -4.60
C LEU A 7 -8.25 11.26 -3.17
N LEU A 8 -7.48 12.26 -2.76
CA LEU A 8 -7.60 12.93 -1.46
C LEU A 8 -7.97 14.40 -1.65
N THR A 9 -8.51 15.01 -0.59
CA THR A 9 -8.60 16.47 -0.50
C THR A 9 -7.19 17.07 -0.37
N PRO A 10 -6.97 18.35 -0.75
CA PRO A 10 -5.68 19.00 -0.57
C PRO A 10 -5.18 18.99 0.88
N GLU A 11 -6.08 19.19 1.84
CA GLU A 11 -5.78 19.13 3.28
C GLU A 11 -5.37 17.72 3.71
N GLY A 12 -6.13 16.70 3.30
CA GLY A 12 -5.82 15.31 3.60
C GLY A 12 -4.48 14.87 3.01
N LEU A 13 -4.20 15.26 1.77
CA LEU A 13 -2.91 15.02 1.13
C LEU A 13 -1.77 15.69 1.92
N GLY A 14 -1.94 16.97 2.30
CA GLY A 14 -0.95 17.71 3.08
C GLY A 14 -0.64 17.05 4.43
N GLY A 15 -1.68 16.57 5.14
CA GLY A 15 -1.52 15.86 6.41
C GLY A 15 -0.73 14.56 6.29
N VAL A 16 -1.01 13.77 5.25
CA VAL A 16 -0.28 12.50 5.00
C VAL A 16 1.17 12.77 4.59
N VAL A 17 1.41 13.78 3.74
CA VAL A 17 2.77 14.21 3.35
C VAL A 17 3.56 14.67 4.57
N ALA A 18 2.96 15.48 5.45
CA ALA A 18 3.59 15.89 6.70
C ALA A 18 3.97 14.69 7.57
N THR A 19 3.10 13.69 7.69
CA THR A 19 3.42 12.46 8.44
C THR A 19 4.60 11.69 7.85
N VAL A 20 4.70 11.59 6.52
CA VAL A 20 5.89 10.99 5.87
C VAL A 20 7.14 11.79 6.19
N THR A 21 7.10 13.12 6.12
CA THR A 21 8.24 13.97 6.45
C THR A 21 8.67 13.82 7.92
N ASP A 22 7.71 13.83 8.85
CA ASP A 22 7.96 13.71 10.29
C ASP A 22 8.60 12.36 10.66
N ASN A 23 8.15 11.27 10.02
CA ASN A 23 8.73 9.95 10.21
C ASN A 23 10.15 9.82 9.63
N ASN A 24 10.53 10.69 8.69
CA ASN A 24 11.77 10.59 7.92
C ASN A 24 12.57 11.91 7.97
N PRO A 25 13.21 12.23 9.12
CA PRO A 25 13.95 13.48 9.28
C PRO A 25 14.99 13.70 8.19
N GLY A 26 14.93 14.87 7.53
CA GLY A 26 15.82 15.24 6.43
C GLY A 26 15.29 14.90 5.04
N MET A 27 14.13 14.25 4.92
CA MET A 27 13.42 14.11 3.65
C MET A 27 12.78 15.44 3.24
N ASP A 28 12.91 15.80 1.97
CA ASP A 28 12.22 16.98 1.42
C ASP A 28 10.75 16.67 1.11
N GLU A 29 9.91 17.71 1.18
CA GLU A 29 8.47 17.60 0.96
C GLU A 29 8.11 17.09 -0.45
N GLY A 30 8.94 17.40 -1.46
CA GLY A 30 8.75 16.92 -2.83
C GLY A 30 8.87 15.40 -2.92
N THR A 31 9.90 14.83 -2.28
CA THR A 31 10.08 13.37 -2.16
C THR A 31 8.94 12.74 -1.37
N ALA A 32 8.55 13.32 -0.22
CA ALA A 32 7.42 12.82 0.56
C ALA A 32 6.11 12.82 -0.25
N SER A 33 5.84 13.87 -1.02
CA SER A 33 4.68 13.96 -1.93
C SER A 33 4.72 12.93 -3.06
N ARG A 34 5.90 12.57 -3.59
CA ARG A 34 6.03 11.45 -4.55
C ARG A 34 5.71 10.12 -3.89
N ILE A 35 6.22 9.87 -2.68
CA ILE A 35 5.94 8.65 -1.91
C ILE A 35 4.44 8.47 -1.65
N VAL A 36 3.74 9.53 -1.19
CA VAL A 36 2.30 9.47 -0.96
C VAL A 36 1.52 9.23 -2.26
N ALA A 37 1.94 9.85 -3.37
CA ALA A 37 1.30 9.62 -4.66
C ALA A 37 1.44 8.16 -5.14
N GLU A 38 2.60 7.54 -4.98
CA GLU A 38 2.78 6.12 -5.32
C GLU A 38 1.98 5.20 -4.38
N ALA A 39 1.86 5.55 -3.10
CA ALA A 39 1.03 4.80 -2.16
C ALA A 39 -0.46 4.84 -2.55
N LEU A 40 -0.96 6.00 -2.99
CA LEU A 40 -2.33 6.13 -3.50
C LEU A 40 -2.55 5.28 -4.77
N LYS A 41 -1.59 5.26 -5.69
CA LYS A 41 -1.62 4.39 -6.89
C LYS A 41 -1.68 2.92 -6.49
N PHE A 42 -0.86 2.51 -5.53
CA PHE A 42 -0.83 1.15 -5.01
C PHE A 42 -2.17 0.75 -4.39
N VAL A 43 -2.73 1.58 -3.50
CA VAL A 43 -4.02 1.30 -2.84
C VAL A 43 -5.15 1.21 -3.87
N HIS A 44 -5.18 2.10 -4.86
CA HIS A 44 -6.17 2.02 -5.95
C HIS A 44 -6.01 0.75 -6.77
N ALA A 45 -4.79 0.40 -7.17
CA ALA A 45 -4.53 -0.85 -7.90
C ALA A 45 -4.94 -2.09 -7.09
N ALA A 46 -4.66 -2.11 -5.78
CA ALA A 46 -5.08 -3.19 -4.89
C ALA A 46 -6.60 -3.28 -4.80
N ALA A 47 -7.28 -2.16 -4.58
CA ALA A 47 -8.75 -2.12 -4.52
C ALA A 47 -9.40 -2.56 -5.84
N GLN A 48 -8.87 -2.11 -6.98
CA GLN A 48 -9.42 -2.41 -8.30
C GLN A 48 -9.16 -3.85 -8.76
N PHE A 49 -8.02 -4.44 -8.38
CA PHE A 49 -7.61 -5.77 -8.82
C PHE A 49 -7.37 -6.73 -7.63
N PRO A 50 -8.42 -7.06 -6.84
CA PRO A 50 -8.27 -7.73 -5.56
C PRO A 50 -7.74 -9.18 -5.64
N THR A 51 -7.71 -9.76 -6.84
CA THR A 51 -7.18 -11.11 -7.08
C THR A 51 -5.72 -11.12 -7.54
N VAL A 52 -5.15 -9.96 -7.88
CA VAL A 52 -3.76 -9.83 -8.34
C VAL A 52 -2.85 -9.63 -7.14
N ARG A 53 -1.85 -10.50 -7.00
CA ARG A 53 -0.91 -10.46 -5.88
C ARG A 53 0.12 -9.35 -6.08
N ILE A 54 -0.11 -8.18 -5.48
CA ILE A 54 0.81 -7.04 -5.54
C ILE A 54 1.35 -6.70 -4.16
N ALA A 55 2.55 -6.11 -4.14
CA ALA A 55 3.19 -5.61 -2.93
C ALA A 55 3.89 -4.28 -3.21
N PRO A 56 3.92 -3.36 -2.24
CA PRO A 56 4.64 -2.09 -2.37
C PRO A 56 6.17 -2.32 -2.29
N SER A 57 6.95 -1.39 -2.83
CA SER A 57 8.35 -1.27 -2.42
C SER A 57 8.42 -0.77 -0.96
N LYS A 58 9.59 -0.90 -0.32
CA LYS A 58 9.80 -0.37 1.04
C LYS A 58 9.50 1.13 1.13
N VAL A 59 9.88 1.89 0.09
CA VAL A 59 9.70 3.34 0.02
C VAL A 59 8.22 3.69 -0.13
N VAL A 60 7.48 2.97 -0.97
CA VAL A 60 6.04 3.21 -1.16
C VAL A 60 5.21 2.75 0.05
N ASP A 61 5.65 1.69 0.74
CA ASP A 61 5.01 1.20 1.97
C ASP A 61 5.07 2.24 3.11
N GLU A 62 6.09 3.11 3.16
CA GLU A 62 6.11 4.26 4.08
C GLU A 62 4.91 5.19 3.85
N GLY A 63 4.61 5.52 2.59
CA GLY A 63 3.43 6.32 2.26
C GLY A 63 2.12 5.61 2.61
N TRP A 64 2.05 4.29 2.43
CA TRP A 64 0.87 3.52 2.79
C TRP A 64 0.68 3.41 4.31
N HIS A 65 1.75 3.22 5.08
CA HIS A 65 1.70 3.33 6.54
C HIS A 65 1.18 4.69 6.98
N SER A 66 1.71 5.77 6.40
CA SER A 66 1.22 7.12 6.70
C SER A 66 -0.27 7.27 6.39
N LEU A 67 -0.76 6.78 5.24
CA LEU A 67 -2.20 6.75 4.97
C LEU A 67 -3.00 6.05 6.08
N ILE A 68 -2.56 4.86 6.51
CA ILE A 68 -3.26 4.06 7.53
C ILE A 68 -3.33 4.78 8.89
N LEU A 69 -2.31 5.58 9.24
CA LEU A 69 -2.34 6.39 10.48
C LEU A 69 -3.44 7.45 10.46
N HIS A 70 -3.80 7.97 9.28
CA HIS A 70 -4.95 8.86 9.08
C HIS A 70 -6.23 8.04 8.90
N THR A 71 -6.62 7.28 9.93
CA THR A 71 -7.61 6.20 9.87
C THR A 71 -8.95 6.58 9.22
N GLU A 72 -9.54 7.73 9.54
CA GLU A 72 -10.80 8.20 8.95
C GLU A 72 -10.65 8.54 7.45
N LEU A 73 -9.58 9.24 7.09
CA LEU A 73 -9.24 9.55 5.70
C LEU A 73 -8.98 8.27 4.90
N TYR A 74 -8.29 7.30 5.49
CA TYR A 74 -7.99 6.03 4.82
C TYR A 74 -9.24 5.17 4.61
N ALA A 75 -10.13 5.12 5.60
CA ALA A 75 -11.41 4.45 5.47
C ALA A 75 -12.28 5.10 4.38
N THR A 76 -12.33 6.44 4.34
CA THR A 76 -13.05 7.21 3.32
C THR A 76 -12.47 6.99 1.92
N LEU A 77 -11.15 6.99 1.80
CA LEU A 77 -10.46 6.64 0.54
C LEU A 77 -10.91 5.26 0.09
N CYS A 78 -10.77 4.23 0.94
CA CYS A 78 -11.12 2.85 0.59
C CYS A 78 -12.60 2.67 0.21
N ASP A 79 -13.51 3.35 0.91
CA ASP A 79 -14.94 3.34 0.58
C ASP A 79 -15.20 3.91 -0.82
N GLY A 80 -14.56 5.05 -1.15
CA GLY A 80 -14.61 5.63 -2.49
C GLY A 80 -14.00 4.74 -3.59
N LEU A 81 -13.15 3.78 -3.22
CA LEU A 81 -12.57 2.78 -4.12
C LEU A 81 -13.36 1.46 -4.17
N GLY A 82 -14.38 1.30 -3.32
CA GLY A 82 -15.23 0.11 -3.25
C GLY A 82 -14.62 -1.11 -2.55
N HIS A 83 -13.38 -1.01 -2.06
CA HIS A 83 -12.70 -2.09 -1.34
C HIS A 83 -11.75 -1.54 -0.27
N PHE A 84 -11.88 -2.07 0.95
CA PHE A 84 -10.90 -1.82 2.01
C PHE A 84 -9.64 -2.65 1.78
N VAL A 85 -8.51 -1.98 1.56
CA VAL A 85 -7.22 -2.64 1.35
C VAL A 85 -6.58 -2.90 2.70
N HIS A 86 -6.50 -4.16 3.11
CA HIS A 86 -5.93 -4.50 4.41
C HIS A 86 -4.41 -4.57 4.36
N HIS A 87 -3.76 -3.97 5.35
CA HIS A 87 -2.32 -4.09 5.55
C HIS A 87 -2.03 -5.21 6.55
N TYR A 88 -1.07 -6.08 6.18
CA TYR A 88 -0.58 -7.15 7.03
C TYR A 88 0.95 -7.00 7.13
N PRO A 89 1.48 -6.43 8.22
CA PRO A 89 2.91 -6.16 8.33
C PRO A 89 3.75 -7.43 8.30
N GLU A 90 4.71 -7.50 7.37
CA GLU A 90 5.68 -8.59 7.27
C GLU A 90 7.09 -8.10 7.64
N ARG A 91 7.76 -8.82 8.53
CA ARG A 91 9.18 -8.57 8.82
C ARG A 91 10.05 -9.03 7.64
N PRO A 92 11.18 -8.34 7.37
CA PRO A 92 12.12 -8.74 6.34
C PRO A 92 12.56 -10.18 6.46
N ASP A 93 12.44 -10.92 5.36
CA ASP A 93 12.95 -12.28 5.21
C ASP A 93 13.42 -12.46 3.77
N SER A 94 14.73 -12.63 3.61
CA SER A 94 15.36 -12.81 2.29
C SER A 94 14.91 -14.09 1.59
N GLY A 95 14.44 -15.11 2.33
CA GLY A 95 13.94 -16.36 1.77
C GLY A 95 12.56 -16.25 1.11
N ARG A 96 11.87 -15.12 1.24
CA ARG A 96 10.49 -14.93 0.75
C ARG A 96 10.36 -13.85 -0.33
N TYR A 97 11.44 -13.16 -0.70
CA TYR A 97 11.38 -12.07 -1.67
C TYR A 97 11.07 -12.57 -3.09
N ASP A 98 9.89 -12.23 -3.61
CA ASP A 98 9.53 -12.40 -5.02
C ASP A 98 10.16 -11.26 -5.84
N GLU A 99 11.20 -11.55 -6.61
CA GLU A 99 11.90 -10.55 -7.43
C GLU A 99 11.01 -9.91 -8.50
N HIS A 100 9.91 -10.55 -8.90
CA HIS A 100 8.99 -10.06 -9.91
C HIS A 100 7.80 -9.29 -9.34
N VAL A 101 7.65 -9.22 -8.00
CA VAL A 101 6.48 -8.56 -7.39
C VAL A 101 6.39 -7.08 -7.76
N LEU A 102 7.51 -6.36 -7.78
CA LEU A 102 7.50 -4.92 -8.08
C LEU A 102 7.16 -4.65 -9.54
N THR A 103 7.70 -5.45 -10.47
CA THR A 103 7.33 -5.38 -11.89
C THR A 103 5.84 -5.61 -12.09
N ARG A 104 5.29 -6.63 -11.42
CA ARG A 104 3.85 -6.92 -11.47
C ARG A 104 3.01 -5.80 -10.86
N THR A 105 3.40 -5.27 -9.69
CA THR A 105 2.72 -4.13 -9.06
C THR A 105 2.70 -2.91 -9.97
N MET A 106 3.83 -2.55 -10.59
CA MET A 106 3.90 -1.42 -11.53
C MET A 106 2.99 -1.64 -12.75
N ALA A 107 2.97 -2.84 -13.33
CA ALA A 107 2.07 -3.15 -14.44
C ALA A 107 0.58 -3.06 -14.02
N THR A 108 0.24 -3.46 -12.78
CA THR A 108 -1.12 -3.31 -12.25
C THR A 108 -1.48 -1.83 -12.02
N ILE A 109 -0.53 -1.01 -11.60
CA ILE A 109 -0.71 0.46 -11.48
C ILE A 109 -0.96 1.09 -12.86
N GLU A 110 -0.25 0.64 -13.90
CA GLU A 110 -0.49 1.06 -15.28
C GLU A 110 -1.89 0.65 -15.77
N GLN A 111 -2.31 -0.59 -15.50
CA GLN A 111 -3.67 -1.05 -15.79
C GLN A 111 -4.74 -0.25 -15.04
N ALA A 112 -4.41 0.28 -13.87
CA ALA A 112 -5.28 1.18 -13.09
C ALA A 112 -5.32 2.63 -13.64
N GLY A 113 -4.54 2.95 -14.68
CA GLY A 113 -4.56 4.24 -15.38
C GLY A 113 -3.54 5.28 -14.90
N TYR A 114 -2.49 4.85 -14.18
CA TYR A 114 -1.43 5.72 -13.66
C TYR A 114 -0.06 5.38 -14.22
N ALA A 115 0.86 6.34 -14.25
CA ALA A 115 2.28 6.06 -14.52
C ALA A 115 2.97 5.81 -13.19
N PRO A 116 3.61 4.67 -12.95
CA PRO A 116 4.44 4.47 -11.77
C PRO A 116 5.69 5.34 -11.83
N ASP A 117 6.11 5.85 -10.67
CA ASP A 117 7.41 6.52 -10.50
C ASP A 117 8.49 5.47 -10.25
N VAL A 118 9.14 5.02 -11.33
CA VAL A 118 10.05 3.86 -11.31
C VAL A 118 11.21 3.98 -10.31
N ASP A 119 11.61 5.20 -9.95
CA ASP A 119 12.68 5.44 -8.97
C ASP A 119 12.28 4.98 -7.56
N LEU A 120 10.98 5.02 -7.24
CA LEU A 120 10.43 4.62 -5.95
C LEU A 120 10.07 3.13 -5.89
N TRP A 121 10.02 2.44 -7.05
CA TRP A 121 9.68 1.02 -7.17
C TRP A 121 10.92 0.11 -7.24
N THR A 122 11.89 0.38 -6.37
CA THR A 122 13.17 -0.35 -6.33
C THR A 122 13.17 -1.46 -5.27
N GLY A 123 13.97 -2.51 -5.53
CA GLY A 123 14.17 -3.60 -4.58
C GLY A 123 14.93 -3.17 -3.31
N PRO A 124 14.93 -4.01 -2.25
CA PRO A 124 15.43 -3.66 -0.92
C PRO A 124 16.93 -3.28 -0.89
N THR A 125 17.73 -3.74 -1.85
CA THR A 125 19.16 -3.47 -1.95
C THR A 125 19.50 -2.24 -2.81
N LYS A 126 18.51 -1.63 -3.46
CA LYS A 126 18.69 -0.53 -4.42
C LYS A 126 17.83 0.70 -4.08
N ALA A 127 17.28 0.77 -2.87
CA ALA A 127 16.45 1.89 -2.45
C ALA A 127 17.25 3.20 -2.56
N LEU A 128 16.81 4.09 -3.45
CA LEU A 128 17.40 5.42 -3.67
C LEU A 128 17.07 6.39 -2.54
N VAL A 129 16.02 6.10 -1.79
CA VAL A 129 15.52 6.89 -0.66
C VAL A 129 15.50 6.00 0.58
N GLY A 130 16.15 6.45 1.65
CA GLY A 130 16.04 5.82 2.97
C GLY A 130 14.69 6.17 3.61
N VAL A 131 13.97 5.16 4.10
CA VAL A 131 12.72 5.34 4.84
C VAL A 131 12.71 4.59 6.17
N ALA A 132 11.93 5.10 7.11
CA ALA A 132 11.76 4.59 8.47
C ALA A 132 11.01 3.25 8.52
N ALA A 133 10.05 3.03 7.61
CA ALA A 133 9.35 1.75 7.46
C ALA A 133 10.34 0.58 7.45
N ARG A 134 10.06 -0.47 8.20
CA ARG A 134 10.91 -1.67 8.30
C ARG A 134 10.27 -2.91 7.67
N CYS A 135 9.07 -2.80 7.13
CA CYS A 135 8.35 -3.91 6.53
C CYS A 135 8.94 -4.27 5.16
N GLN A 136 8.85 -5.56 4.80
CA GLN A 136 9.16 -6.05 3.46
C GLN A 136 8.08 -7.06 3.08
N HIS A 137 7.26 -6.71 2.11
CA HIS A 137 6.12 -7.51 1.68
C HIS A 137 6.51 -8.48 0.58
N THR A 138 5.96 -9.68 0.66
CA THR A 138 6.23 -10.73 -0.33
C THR A 138 4.99 -11.03 -1.16
N GLY A 139 5.16 -11.22 -2.48
CA GLY A 139 4.10 -11.71 -3.35
C GLY A 139 3.90 -13.20 -3.10
N CYS A 140 3.21 -13.57 -2.02
CA CYS A 140 3.26 -14.92 -1.44
C CYS A 140 3.11 -16.08 -2.45
N SER A 141 4.11 -16.96 -2.46
CA SER A 141 4.24 -18.20 -3.24
C SER A 141 3.86 -19.47 -2.46
N SER A 142 3.43 -19.38 -1.21
CA SER A 142 3.19 -20.56 -0.37
C SER A 142 1.92 -20.41 0.47
N GLY A 143 0.91 -21.23 0.13
CA GLY A 143 -0.32 -21.69 0.83
C GLY A 143 -0.84 -21.16 2.18
N SER A 144 -0.17 -20.28 2.91
CA SER A 144 -0.68 -19.62 4.12
C SER A 144 -1.13 -18.21 3.75
N GLY A 145 -2.44 -17.97 3.77
CA GLY A 145 -3.07 -16.74 3.28
C GLY A 145 -2.65 -15.47 4.03
N CYS A 146 -1.50 -14.93 3.69
CA CYS A 146 -1.04 -13.60 4.08
C CYS A 146 -0.53 -12.90 2.82
N GLY A 147 -1.11 -11.74 2.56
CA GLY A 147 -0.95 -10.92 1.36
C GLY A 147 -2.03 -9.85 1.41
N THR A 148 -1.70 -8.65 0.94
CA THR A 148 -2.44 -7.37 0.97
C THR A 148 -3.92 -7.43 0.59
N ILE A 149 -4.40 -8.55 0.06
CA ILE A 149 -5.78 -8.79 -0.30
C ILE A 149 -6.12 -10.25 -0.01
N ARG A 150 -6.99 -10.49 0.98
CA ARG A 150 -7.66 -11.79 1.15
C ARG A 150 -9.03 -11.75 0.47
N PRO A 151 -9.21 -12.34 -0.72
CA PRO A 151 -10.51 -12.82 -1.14
C PRO A 151 -10.70 -14.22 -0.53
N GLY A 152 -11.49 -14.33 0.54
CA GLY A 152 -11.95 -15.63 1.05
C GLY A 152 -11.46 -16.00 2.45
N ASN A 153 -12.11 -15.45 3.47
CA ASN A 153 -13.03 -16.22 4.31
C ASN A 153 -13.73 -15.23 5.23
N CYS A 154 -14.94 -14.84 4.85
CA CYS A 154 -15.90 -14.32 5.80
C CYS A 154 -16.13 -15.44 6.82
N ALA A 155 -15.50 -15.37 7.99
CA ALA A 155 -16.12 -15.98 9.16
C ALA A 155 -17.37 -15.15 9.43
N THR A 156 -18.48 -15.59 8.87
CA THR A 156 -19.81 -15.18 9.29
C THR A 156 -19.91 -15.46 10.80
N HIS A 157 -19.71 -14.46 11.65
CA HIS A 157 -20.27 -14.51 13.00
C HIS A 157 -21.75 -14.22 12.89
N GLY A 158 -22.47 -15.22 12.39
CA GLY A 158 -23.92 -15.29 12.37
C GLY A 158 -24.36 -16.65 12.91
N GLY A 159 -24.85 -16.65 14.16
CA GLY A 159 -25.92 -17.56 14.59
C GLY A 159 -25.54 -18.74 15.48
N GLY A 160 -26.10 -18.72 16.70
CA GLY A 160 -26.31 -19.88 17.58
C GLY A 160 -26.15 -19.46 19.04
N GLY A 161 -27.15 -19.43 19.91
CA GLY A 161 -28.53 -19.89 19.88
C GLY A 161 -29.00 -19.78 21.33
N GLY A 162 -30.25 -19.34 21.56
CA GLY A 162 -30.83 -19.27 22.90
C GLY A 162 -30.90 -20.65 23.57
N GLY A 163 -30.79 -20.65 24.89
CA GLY A 163 -31.09 -21.81 25.71
C GLY A 163 -30.22 -21.91 26.96
N ASN A 164 -30.67 -21.31 28.07
CA ASN A 164 -30.88 -22.03 29.32
C ASN A 164 -31.90 -21.26 30.18
#